data_AF-A0A5C1YCD7-F1
#
_entry.id   AF-A0A5C1YCD7-F1
#
_cell.length_a   1.000
_cell.length_b   1.000
_cell.length_c   1.000
_cell.angle_alpha   90.00
_cell.angle_beta   90.00
_cell.angle_gamma   90.00
#
_symmetry.space_group_name_H-M   'P 1'
#
loop_
_entity.id
_entity.type
_entity.pdbx_description
1 polymer ?
#
loop_
_entity_poly.entity_id
_entity_poly.type
_entity_poly.pdbx_seq_one_letter_code
_entity_poly.pdbx_strand_id
1 'polypeptide(L)'
;MGIVSDLKAARKVLRNALRSRTTRRELAERLASHPEGEPSGVHIAVYFADTRVNLYQIRQWYAPLAELAATHPVVILTRSPGATMTLMDEAPVPVVYCRRITDLEAFVGRHDVRLVFYVNQNTKNFQMFRYGRMWHVFINHGESDKMYMTTNQFKAYDYALVAGQAARDRLAKKLWAYDVAAKTLPIGRPQADHFAGEVPYPKDGRTVVLYAPTWEGDRPAAAYGSIASHGVAIADAVLASPDHRLVYRPHPRSGVIDSRYRQANRQIIEAIGAANTADPSAHHVYDNGPQLGWQLADADVAITDISAMVYDRLAVGKPILVARPASPDAEVDEAGFLGSAEWLLAEDAPEVLTAVDRVLNDPEARSALAYWSEHHFGDTSPGAATARFHGAVEQLIAEWDRHAELHALDRRSSESDPFDEDEDDEAIPESGD
;
A
#
# COMPACT_ATOMS: atom_id res chain seq x y z
N MET A 1 21.28 -35.01 -11.64
CA MET A 1 20.29 -33.91 -11.63
C MET A 1 20.86 -32.56 -11.18
N GLY A 2 22.02 -32.48 -10.50
CA GLY A 2 22.62 -31.20 -10.06
C GLY A 2 23.22 -30.31 -11.16
N ILE A 3 23.95 -30.88 -12.14
CA ILE A 3 24.66 -30.08 -13.15
C ILE A 3 23.72 -29.19 -14.01
N VAL A 4 22.50 -29.66 -14.29
CA VAL A 4 21.50 -28.90 -15.07
C VAL A 4 20.84 -27.80 -14.23
N SER A 5 20.63 -28.00 -12.93
CA SER A 5 20.17 -26.94 -12.03
C SER A 5 21.24 -25.87 -11.85
N ASP A 6 22.51 -26.28 -11.76
CA ASP A 6 23.65 -25.38 -11.57
C ASP A 6 23.90 -24.53 -12.82
N LEU A 7 23.81 -25.12 -14.02
CA LEU A 7 23.88 -24.37 -15.29
C LEU A 7 22.72 -23.37 -15.46
N LYS A 8 21.50 -23.73 -15.01
CA LYS A 8 20.36 -22.81 -15.02
C LYS A 8 20.54 -21.67 -14.03
N ALA A 9 21.06 -21.95 -12.84
CA ALA A 9 21.40 -20.93 -11.84
C ALA A 9 22.49 -19.99 -12.34
N ALA A 10 23.60 -20.52 -12.86
CA ALA A 10 24.70 -19.72 -13.41
C ALA A 10 24.24 -18.83 -14.59
N ARG A 11 23.44 -19.36 -15.51
CA ARG A 11 22.83 -18.56 -16.59
C ARG A 11 21.91 -17.46 -16.07
N LYS A 12 21.14 -17.73 -15.01
CA LYS A 12 20.26 -16.74 -14.36
C LYS A 12 21.09 -15.62 -13.71
N VAL A 13 22.15 -15.97 -12.98
CA VAL A 13 23.08 -15.02 -12.35
C VAL A 13 23.75 -14.15 -13.42
N LEU A 14 24.33 -14.75 -14.46
CA LEU A 14 24.99 -14.00 -15.54
C LEU A 14 24.03 -13.05 -16.25
N ARG A 15 22.80 -13.51 -16.55
CA ARG A 15 21.76 -12.68 -17.16
C ARG A 15 21.36 -11.52 -16.26
N ASN A 16 21.20 -11.77 -14.96
CA ASN A 16 20.89 -10.73 -13.98
C ASN A 16 22.02 -9.71 -13.87
N ALA A 17 23.28 -10.16 -13.85
CA ALA A 17 24.45 -9.29 -13.81
C ALA A 17 24.56 -8.39 -15.06
N LEU A 18 24.36 -8.96 -16.26
CA LEU A 18 24.33 -8.19 -17.51
C LEU A 18 23.19 -7.17 -17.53
N ARG A 19 21.99 -7.55 -17.08
CA ARG A 19 20.84 -6.66 -16.97
C ARG A 19 21.08 -5.54 -15.95
N SER A 20 21.68 -5.86 -14.81
CA SER A 20 22.08 -4.88 -13.78
C SER A 20 23.10 -3.89 -14.35
N ARG A 21 24.14 -4.36 -15.05
CA ARG A 21 25.13 -3.49 -15.72
C ARG A 21 24.51 -2.56 -16.76
N THR A 22 23.61 -3.09 -17.59
CA THR A 22 22.93 -2.31 -18.62
C THR A 22 22.04 -1.23 -18.01
N THR A 23 21.22 -1.60 -17.02
CA THR A 23 20.35 -0.66 -16.28
C THR A 23 21.17 0.44 -15.59
N ARG A 24 22.34 0.09 -15.04
CA ARG A 24 23.25 1.06 -14.42
C ARG A 24 23.81 2.06 -15.43
N ARG A 25 24.24 1.59 -16.59
CA ARG A 25 24.76 2.47 -17.64
C ARG A 25 23.69 3.44 -18.14
N GLU A 26 22.49 2.92 -18.38
CA GLU A 26 21.34 3.73 -18.79
C GLU A 26 20.97 4.79 -17.76
N LEU A 27 20.95 4.42 -16.47
CA LEU A 27 20.72 5.38 -15.38
C LEU A 27 21.83 6.44 -15.30
N ALA A 28 23.11 6.06 -15.46
CA ALA A 28 24.22 7.01 -15.46
C ALA A 28 24.13 8.01 -16.61
N GLU A 29 23.77 7.55 -17.81
CA GLU A 29 23.52 8.41 -18.99
C GLU A 29 22.32 9.34 -18.74
N ARG A 30 21.26 8.86 -18.09
CA ARG A 30 20.08 9.66 -17.73
C ARG A 30 20.39 10.74 -16.68
N LEU A 31 21.12 10.38 -15.63
CA LEU A 31 21.57 11.32 -14.59
C LEU A 31 22.50 12.39 -15.18
N ALA A 32 23.39 12.02 -16.10
CA ALA A 32 24.29 12.97 -16.77
C ALA A 32 23.54 13.95 -17.68
N SER A 33 22.41 13.55 -18.27
CA SER A 33 21.59 14.41 -19.14
C SER A 33 20.61 15.29 -18.38
N HIS A 34 20.35 15.02 -17.09
CA HIS A 34 19.42 15.77 -16.24
C HIS A 34 20.05 16.09 -14.86
N PRO A 35 21.09 16.95 -14.82
CA PRO A 35 21.80 17.27 -13.58
C PRO A 35 20.96 18.02 -12.54
N GLU A 36 19.80 18.59 -12.92
CA GLU A 36 18.90 19.35 -12.05
C GLU A 36 17.97 18.47 -11.18
N GLY A 37 18.15 17.15 -11.17
CA GLY A 37 17.26 16.21 -10.48
C GLY A 37 17.31 16.27 -8.94
N GLU A 38 18.37 16.82 -8.35
CA GLU A 38 18.49 17.00 -6.89
C GLU A 38 18.06 18.44 -6.53
N PRO A 39 17.03 18.63 -5.69
CA PRO A 39 16.56 19.96 -5.30
C PRO A 39 17.61 20.71 -4.47
N SER A 40 17.55 22.05 -4.45
CA SER A 40 18.55 22.90 -3.76
C SER A 40 18.49 22.82 -2.23
N GLY A 41 17.42 22.27 -1.67
CA GLY A 41 17.27 22.00 -0.24
C GLY A 41 16.22 20.91 -0.03
N VAL A 42 16.46 20.07 0.97
CA VAL A 42 15.58 18.95 1.36
C VAL A 42 15.36 19.01 2.86
N HIS A 43 14.09 18.98 3.29
CA HIS A 43 13.74 18.80 4.71
C HIS A 43 13.21 17.39 4.99
N ILE A 44 12.58 16.76 4.00
CA ILE A 44 11.92 15.47 4.17
C ILE A 44 12.39 14.51 3.07
N ALA A 45 12.90 13.36 3.46
CA ALA A 45 13.28 12.29 2.56
C ALA A 45 12.38 11.07 2.73
N VAL A 46 12.03 10.37 1.66
CA VAL A 46 11.48 9.01 1.71
C VAL A 46 12.60 8.05 1.33
N TYR A 47 13.05 7.23 2.26
CA TYR A 47 14.12 6.28 2.00
C TYR A 47 13.55 4.95 1.48
N PHE A 48 13.76 4.68 0.18
CA PHE A 48 13.30 3.48 -0.50
C PHE A 48 14.47 2.69 -1.08
N ALA A 49 15.04 1.81 -0.25
CA ALA A 49 16.19 0.98 -0.62
C ALA A 49 15.86 -0.29 -1.43
N ASP A 50 14.59 -0.47 -1.80
CA ASP A 50 14.12 -1.71 -2.42
C ASP A 50 14.20 -1.69 -3.95
N THR A 51 13.80 -2.79 -4.57
CA THR A 51 13.83 -3.01 -6.01
C THR A 51 12.45 -2.85 -6.65
N ARG A 52 12.39 -2.93 -7.99
CA ARG A 52 11.16 -2.72 -8.79
C ARG A 52 9.94 -3.52 -8.33
N VAL A 53 10.16 -4.73 -7.81
CA VAL A 53 9.06 -5.61 -7.38
C VAL A 53 8.26 -5.04 -6.21
N ASN A 54 8.87 -4.14 -5.42
CA ASN A 54 8.27 -3.55 -4.22
C ASN A 54 7.79 -2.10 -4.44
N LEU A 55 7.81 -1.58 -5.68
CA LEU A 55 7.35 -0.22 -5.98
C LEU A 55 5.88 0.03 -5.61
N TYR A 56 5.06 -1.01 -5.53
CA TYR A 56 3.68 -0.88 -5.05
C TYR A 56 3.60 -0.25 -3.65
N GLN A 57 4.64 -0.39 -2.82
CA GLN A 57 4.67 0.13 -1.45
C GLN A 57 4.76 1.66 -1.43
N ILE A 58 5.63 2.24 -2.27
CA ILE A 58 5.82 3.69 -2.34
C ILE A 58 4.78 4.37 -3.24
N ARG A 59 4.25 3.68 -4.26
CA ARG A 59 3.22 4.22 -5.16
C ARG A 59 1.97 4.68 -4.43
N GLN A 60 1.58 4.02 -3.33
CA GLN A 60 0.44 4.47 -2.53
C GLN A 60 0.67 5.84 -1.89
N TRP A 61 1.93 6.23 -1.68
CA TRP A 61 2.31 7.51 -1.08
C TRP A 61 2.52 8.63 -2.09
N TYR A 62 2.46 8.38 -3.41
CA TYR A 62 2.72 9.41 -4.41
C TYR A 62 1.84 10.65 -4.22
N ALA A 63 0.52 10.49 -4.12
CA ALA A 63 -0.39 11.62 -3.99
C ALA A 63 -0.21 12.38 -2.64
N PRO A 64 -0.15 11.70 -1.47
CA PRO A 64 0.18 12.37 -0.22
C PRO A 64 1.54 13.09 -0.23
N LEU A 65 2.57 12.51 -0.87
CA LEU A 65 3.88 13.15 -0.98
C LEU A 65 3.86 14.36 -1.91
N ALA A 66 3.08 14.31 -2.99
CA ALA A 66 2.89 15.46 -3.87
C ALA A 66 2.21 16.62 -3.14
N GLU A 67 1.18 16.34 -2.32
CA GLU A 67 0.51 17.34 -1.51
C GLU A 67 1.43 17.91 -0.42
N LEU A 68 2.18 17.06 0.28
CA LEU A 68 3.16 17.48 1.27
C LEU A 68 4.29 18.33 0.63
N ALA A 69 4.68 18.00 -0.60
CA ALA A 69 5.72 18.73 -1.32
C ALA A 69 5.34 20.18 -1.67
N ALA A 70 4.05 20.54 -1.57
CA ALA A 70 3.59 21.90 -1.76
C ALA A 70 4.02 22.84 -0.61
N THR A 71 4.30 22.30 0.58
CA THR A 71 4.73 23.09 1.75
C THR A 71 6.14 22.76 2.22
N HIS A 72 6.62 21.52 1.97
CA HIS A 72 7.96 21.07 2.38
C HIS A 72 8.79 20.58 1.20
N PRO A 73 10.11 20.81 1.17
CA PRO A 73 10.97 20.18 0.18
C PRO A 73 11.10 18.66 0.44
N VAL A 74 10.37 17.86 -0.35
CA VAL A 74 10.31 16.39 -0.25
C VAL A 74 11.10 15.74 -1.39
N VAL A 75 11.84 14.67 -1.07
CA VAL A 75 12.57 13.84 -2.05
C VAL A 75 12.39 12.35 -1.78
N ILE A 76 12.53 11.50 -2.80
CA ILE A 76 12.67 10.05 -2.65
C ILE A 76 14.14 9.66 -2.85
N LEU A 77 14.74 9.03 -1.84
CA LEU A 77 16.08 8.44 -1.90
C LEU A 77 16.00 6.98 -2.29
N THR A 78 16.78 6.58 -3.30
CA THR A 78 16.77 5.22 -3.85
C THR A 78 18.15 4.59 -3.85
N ARG A 79 18.20 3.26 -3.69
CA ARG A 79 19.46 2.46 -3.71
C ARG A 79 19.57 1.55 -4.96
N SER A 80 18.45 1.23 -5.61
CA SER A 80 18.41 0.28 -6.73
C SER A 80 18.25 1.00 -8.07
N PRO A 81 19.17 0.84 -9.04
CA PRO A 81 19.10 1.52 -10.33
C PRO A 81 17.77 1.33 -11.05
N GLY A 82 17.24 0.09 -11.00
CA GLY A 82 16.00 -0.25 -11.65
C GLY A 82 14.78 0.40 -11.00
N ALA A 83 14.77 0.53 -9.68
CA ALA A 83 13.70 1.24 -8.97
C ALA A 83 13.80 2.75 -9.24
N THR A 84 15.02 3.32 -9.20
CA THR A 84 15.28 4.73 -9.50
C THR A 84 14.74 5.13 -10.86
N MET A 85 15.05 4.39 -11.92
CA MET A 85 14.57 4.71 -13.26
C MET A 85 13.04 4.78 -13.32
N THR A 86 12.36 3.78 -12.76
CA THR A 86 10.90 3.76 -12.73
C THR A 86 10.33 4.88 -11.87
N LEU A 87 10.96 5.19 -10.74
CA LEU A 87 10.55 6.31 -9.88
C LEU A 87 10.75 7.66 -10.57
N MET A 88 11.82 7.86 -11.34
CA MET A 88 12.03 9.09 -12.13
C MET A 88 10.95 9.30 -13.20
N ASP A 89 10.29 8.24 -13.66
CA ASP A 89 9.20 8.32 -14.64
C ASP A 89 7.82 8.54 -13.99
N GLU A 90 7.64 8.06 -12.75
CA GLU A 90 6.31 7.96 -12.13
C GLU A 90 6.11 8.85 -10.90
N ALA A 91 7.18 9.15 -10.15
CA ALA A 91 7.06 9.83 -8.87
C ALA A 91 6.75 11.32 -9.05
N PRO A 92 5.83 11.88 -8.25
CA PRO A 92 5.46 13.30 -8.36
C PRO A 92 6.42 14.23 -7.61
N VAL A 93 7.48 13.69 -6.99
CA VAL A 93 8.51 14.43 -6.26
C VAL A 93 9.90 14.02 -6.78
N PRO A 94 10.93 14.87 -6.61
CA PRO A 94 12.28 14.54 -7.06
C PRO A 94 12.81 13.20 -6.52
N VAL A 95 13.62 12.52 -7.33
CA VAL A 95 14.19 11.20 -7.01
C VAL A 95 15.71 11.28 -7.08
N VAL A 96 16.37 10.96 -5.97
CA VAL A 96 17.83 10.95 -5.87
C VAL A 96 18.34 9.52 -5.72
N TYR A 97 19.37 9.20 -6.49
CA TYR A 97 20.00 7.89 -6.49
C TYR A 97 21.27 7.90 -5.63
N CYS A 98 21.22 7.25 -4.47
CA CYS A 98 22.34 7.15 -3.55
C CYS A 98 22.81 5.69 -3.46
N ARG A 99 23.64 5.24 -4.40
CA ARG A 99 24.00 3.82 -4.51
C ARG A 99 24.77 3.30 -3.29
N ARG A 100 25.77 4.05 -2.84
CA ARG A 100 26.72 3.71 -1.78
C ARG A 100 26.43 4.51 -0.53
N ILE A 101 26.95 4.06 0.61
CA ILE A 101 26.78 4.79 1.87
C ILE A 101 27.41 6.17 1.79
N THR A 102 28.56 6.30 1.11
CA THR A 102 29.18 7.60 0.82
C THR A 102 28.29 8.54 0.01
N ASP A 103 27.43 8.02 -0.87
CA ASP A 103 26.46 8.84 -1.60
C ASP A 103 25.34 9.34 -0.67
N LEU A 104 24.88 8.51 0.29
CA LEU A 104 23.92 8.91 1.32
C LEU A 104 24.51 9.95 2.28
N GLU A 105 25.75 9.73 2.73
CA GLU A 105 26.45 10.67 3.61
C GLU A 105 26.62 12.02 2.93
N ALA A 106 27.08 12.03 1.66
CA ALA A 106 27.23 13.25 0.91
C ALA A 106 25.88 13.97 0.72
N PHE A 107 24.79 13.24 0.50
CA PHE A 107 23.45 13.81 0.44
C PHE A 107 23.05 14.46 1.77
N VAL A 108 23.15 13.72 2.89
CA VAL A 108 22.84 14.24 4.23
C VAL A 108 23.72 15.44 4.61
N GLY A 109 24.99 15.44 4.20
CA GLY A 109 25.91 16.55 4.45
C GLY A 109 25.60 17.83 3.66
N ARG A 110 24.87 17.73 2.54
CA ARG A 110 24.46 18.87 1.72
C ARG A 110 23.09 19.46 2.10
N HIS A 111 22.23 18.67 2.75
CA HIS A 111 20.83 19.03 3.00
C HIS A 111 20.48 19.08 4.48
N ASP A 112 19.50 19.92 4.83
CA ASP A 112 18.94 20.01 6.18
C ASP A 112 17.82 18.96 6.38
N VAL A 113 18.17 17.68 6.23
CA VAL A 113 17.19 16.59 6.34
C VAL A 113 16.72 16.49 7.79
N ARG A 114 15.44 16.77 8.03
CA ARG A 114 14.81 16.76 9.35
C ARG A 114 14.08 15.45 9.61
N LEU A 115 13.42 14.92 8.60
CA LEU A 115 12.62 13.70 8.68
C LEU A 115 12.99 12.74 7.54
N VAL A 116 13.03 11.44 7.86
CA VAL A 116 13.16 10.35 6.89
C VAL A 116 12.00 9.37 7.05
N PHE A 117 11.19 9.24 6.01
CA PHE A 117 10.08 8.31 5.96
C PHE A 117 10.48 6.93 5.43
N TYR A 118 9.89 5.89 6.03
CA TYR A 118 10.07 4.50 5.64
C TYR A 118 8.73 3.83 5.38
N VAL A 119 8.49 3.43 4.13
CA VAL A 119 7.25 2.77 3.70
C VAL A 119 7.26 1.25 3.92
N ASN A 120 8.39 0.71 4.38
CA ASN A 120 8.58 -0.72 4.62
C ASN A 120 9.62 -0.97 5.72
N GLN A 121 9.93 -2.24 5.93
CA GLN A 121 10.79 -2.79 6.99
C GLN A 121 11.98 -3.54 6.36
N ASN A 122 12.52 -2.99 5.27
CA ASN A 122 13.66 -3.59 4.56
C ASN A 122 14.92 -3.50 5.43
N THR A 123 15.76 -4.54 5.43
CA THR A 123 17.02 -4.56 6.19
C THR A 123 17.96 -3.42 5.79
N LYS A 124 17.92 -2.95 4.54
CA LYS A 124 18.70 -1.80 4.07
C LYS A 124 18.28 -0.46 4.68
N ASN A 125 17.14 -0.40 5.39
CA ASN A 125 16.74 0.80 6.13
C ASN A 125 17.74 1.15 7.24
N PHE A 126 18.39 0.15 7.83
CA PHE A 126 19.43 0.33 8.85
C PHE A 126 20.64 1.12 8.36
N GLN A 127 20.91 1.16 7.04
CA GLN A 127 22.00 1.95 6.49
C GLN A 127 21.75 3.45 6.64
N MET A 128 20.49 3.88 6.63
CA MET A 128 20.11 5.29 6.82
C MET A 128 20.01 5.67 8.31
N PHE A 129 19.80 4.72 9.22
CA PHE A 129 19.75 4.96 10.68
C PHE A 129 21.08 5.38 11.30
N ARG A 130 22.17 5.37 10.53
CA ARG A 130 23.48 5.86 10.99
C ARG A 130 23.39 7.34 11.35
N TYR A 131 22.58 8.11 10.62
CA TYR A 131 22.52 9.57 10.73
C TYR A 131 21.50 10.04 11.79
N GLY A 132 21.95 10.33 13.01
CA GLY A 132 21.04 10.56 14.15
C GLY A 132 20.45 11.96 14.37
N ARG A 133 20.85 13.00 13.60
CA ARG A 133 20.30 14.38 13.76
C ARG A 133 19.06 14.63 12.89
N MET A 134 18.22 13.63 12.74
CA MET A 134 16.94 13.65 12.02
C MET A 134 16.01 12.61 12.63
N TRP A 135 14.72 12.71 12.36
CA TRP A 135 13.76 11.70 12.79
C TRP A 135 13.60 10.60 11.76
N HIS A 136 13.79 9.35 12.18
CA HIS A 136 13.47 8.17 11.38
C HIS A 136 12.03 7.72 11.67
N VAL A 137 11.16 7.88 10.68
CA VAL A 137 9.71 7.77 10.84
C VAL A 137 9.15 6.63 9.98
N PHE A 138 8.64 5.59 10.62
CA PHE A 138 7.96 4.50 9.90
C PHE A 138 6.53 4.91 9.53
N ILE A 139 6.20 4.91 8.23
CA ILE A 139 4.87 5.27 7.73
C ILE A 139 4.15 4.09 7.07
N ASN A 140 4.87 2.99 6.84
CA ASN A 140 4.36 1.78 6.22
C ASN A 140 3.79 2.02 4.80
N HIS A 141 3.17 1.02 4.17
CA HIS A 141 2.56 1.13 2.83
C HIS A 141 1.08 0.77 2.81
N GLY A 142 0.48 0.53 3.97
CA GLY A 142 -0.92 0.16 4.10
C GLY A 142 -1.24 -0.40 5.48
N GLU A 143 -2.50 -0.31 5.86
CA GLU A 143 -3.04 -0.87 7.10
C GLU A 143 -3.58 -2.28 6.84
N SER A 144 -3.36 -3.21 7.78
CA SER A 144 -3.96 -4.55 7.77
C SER A 144 -3.76 -5.25 9.12
N ASP A 145 -4.36 -6.43 9.29
CA ASP A 145 -4.15 -7.28 10.47
C ASP A 145 -3.03 -8.34 10.28
N LYS A 146 -2.11 -8.14 9.32
CA LYS A 146 -1.00 -9.09 9.07
C LYS A 146 0.09 -9.00 10.13
N MET A 147 0.79 -10.11 10.38
CA MET A 147 1.93 -10.19 11.33
C MET A 147 3.00 -9.11 11.11
N TYR A 148 3.20 -8.69 9.85
CA TYR A 148 4.11 -7.61 9.45
C TYR A 148 3.87 -6.28 10.19
N MET A 149 2.65 -6.05 10.66
CA MET A 149 2.20 -4.81 11.30
C MET A 149 2.59 -4.71 12.79
N THR A 150 3.19 -5.77 13.35
CA THR A 150 3.49 -5.87 14.79
C THR A 150 4.87 -6.47 15.07
N THR A 151 5.87 -6.17 14.24
CA THR A 151 7.24 -6.70 14.41
C THR A 151 8.05 -5.85 15.37
N ASN A 152 9.10 -6.42 15.97
CA ASN A 152 10.05 -5.64 16.79
C ASN A 152 10.81 -4.56 16.00
N GLN A 153 10.71 -4.52 14.66
CA GLN A 153 11.36 -3.47 13.87
C GLN A 153 10.82 -2.07 14.18
N PHE A 154 9.58 -1.95 14.67
CA PHE A 154 9.03 -0.68 15.17
C PHE A 154 9.92 -0.01 16.22
N LYS A 155 10.65 -0.80 17.01
CA LYS A 155 11.54 -0.29 18.06
C LYS A 155 12.79 0.40 17.52
N ALA A 156 13.11 0.26 16.23
CA ALA A 156 14.26 0.89 15.60
C ALA A 156 13.98 2.32 15.11
N TYR A 157 12.70 2.69 14.96
CA TYR A 157 12.30 4.00 14.48
C TYR A 157 12.08 4.96 15.65
N ASP A 158 12.34 6.25 15.42
CA ASP A 158 12.07 7.30 16.41
C ASP A 158 10.58 7.49 16.63
N TYR A 159 9.81 7.40 15.55
CA TYR A 159 8.36 7.48 15.53
C TYR A 159 7.76 6.54 14.48
N ALA A 160 6.50 6.17 14.66
CA ALA A 160 5.69 5.50 13.65
C ALA A 160 4.39 6.28 13.42
N LEU A 161 4.12 6.68 12.17
CA LEU A 161 2.81 7.15 11.78
C LEU A 161 1.93 5.92 11.50
N VAL A 162 0.89 5.75 12.31
CA VAL A 162 0.01 4.57 12.29
C VAL A 162 -1.39 4.95 11.82
N ALA A 163 -2.16 3.97 11.35
CA ALA A 163 -3.50 4.23 10.84
C ALA A 163 -4.44 4.80 11.92
N GLY A 164 -4.45 4.21 13.12
CA GLY A 164 -5.37 4.61 14.16
C GLY A 164 -5.21 3.80 15.44
N GLN A 165 -6.25 3.78 16.26
CA GLN A 165 -6.22 3.12 17.57
C GLN A 165 -6.07 1.61 17.46
N ALA A 166 -6.68 0.96 16.46
CA ALA A 166 -6.51 -0.47 16.20
C ALA A 166 -5.03 -0.86 16.06
N ALA A 167 -4.24 -0.04 15.35
CA ALA A 167 -2.81 -0.28 15.18
C ALA A 167 -2.05 -0.14 16.51
N ARG A 168 -2.39 0.88 17.31
CA ARG A 168 -1.81 1.09 18.64
C ARG A 168 -2.10 -0.09 19.58
N ASP A 169 -3.33 -0.59 19.58
CA ASP A 169 -3.74 -1.71 20.44
C ASP A 169 -3.00 -2.99 20.08
N ARG A 170 -2.85 -3.28 18.77
CA ARG A 170 -2.06 -4.42 18.28
C ARG A 170 -0.58 -4.31 18.67
N LEU A 171 0.00 -3.11 18.58
CA LEU A 171 1.39 -2.87 19.00
C LEU A 171 1.54 -3.05 20.52
N ALA A 172 0.65 -2.48 21.34
CA ALA A 172 0.69 -2.57 22.80
C ALA A 172 0.59 -4.02 23.29
N LYS A 173 -0.25 -4.83 22.63
CA LYS A 173 -0.42 -6.25 22.96
C LYS A 173 0.81 -7.09 22.65
N LYS A 174 1.59 -6.76 21.61
CA LYS A 174 2.69 -7.62 21.10
C LYS A 174 4.09 -7.11 21.40
N LEU A 175 4.30 -5.80 21.48
CA LEU A 175 5.62 -5.20 21.63
C LEU A 175 5.88 -4.83 23.09
N TRP A 176 6.40 -5.78 23.86
CA TRP A 176 6.80 -5.55 25.24
C TRP A 176 7.84 -4.43 25.35
N ALA A 177 7.66 -3.54 26.33
CA ALA A 177 8.50 -2.38 26.60
C ALA A 177 8.63 -1.36 25.44
N TYR A 178 7.73 -1.40 24.44
CA TYR A 178 7.62 -0.33 23.46
C TYR A 178 6.64 0.74 23.95
N ASP A 179 7.09 1.99 24.04
CA ASP A 179 6.24 3.10 24.43
C ASP A 179 5.32 3.52 23.27
N VAL A 180 4.22 2.79 23.11
CA VAL A 180 3.25 3.01 22.03
C VAL A 180 2.71 4.45 22.05
N ALA A 181 2.47 5.02 23.23
CA ALA A 181 1.85 6.34 23.35
C ALA A 181 2.80 7.45 22.86
N ALA A 182 4.07 7.41 23.26
CA ALA A 182 5.05 8.40 22.86
C ALA A 182 5.57 8.20 21.42
N LYS A 183 5.63 6.94 20.96
CA LYS A 183 6.29 6.58 19.69
C LYS A 183 5.35 6.46 18.50
N THR A 184 4.04 6.58 18.67
CA THR A 184 3.08 6.45 17.57
C THR A 184 2.20 7.69 17.40
N LEU A 185 1.98 8.11 16.16
CA LEU A 185 1.08 9.21 15.80
C LEU A 185 0.01 8.68 14.83
N PRO A 186 -1.29 8.67 15.20
CA PRO A 186 -2.35 8.17 14.36
C PRO A 186 -2.70 9.21 13.29
N ILE A 187 -2.53 8.85 12.03
CA ILE A 187 -2.73 9.75 10.87
C ILE A 187 -3.90 9.34 9.97
N GLY A 188 -4.60 8.25 10.28
CA GLY A 188 -5.57 7.68 9.35
C GLY A 188 -4.88 7.06 8.14
N ARG A 189 -5.48 7.28 6.96
CA ARG A 189 -4.95 6.80 5.70
C ARG A 189 -5.01 7.91 4.65
N PRO A 190 -4.02 8.83 4.62
CA PRO A 190 -3.99 9.95 3.67
C PRO A 190 -4.11 9.51 2.22
N GLN A 191 -3.65 8.30 1.88
CA GLN A 191 -3.79 7.73 0.54
C GLN A 191 -5.26 7.64 0.09
N ALA A 192 -6.17 7.41 1.03
CA ALA A 192 -7.60 7.30 0.76
C ALA A 192 -8.25 8.64 0.39
N ASP A 193 -7.72 9.77 0.86
CA ASP A 193 -8.18 11.12 0.47
C ASP A 193 -7.91 11.40 -1.02
N HIS A 194 -7.01 10.63 -1.64
CA HIS A 194 -6.67 10.71 -3.05
C HIS A 194 -7.26 9.57 -3.88
N PHE A 195 -8.20 8.80 -3.33
CA PHE A 195 -8.98 7.82 -4.10
C PHE A 195 -9.90 8.54 -5.08
N ALA A 196 -9.32 8.90 -6.23
CA ALA A 196 -9.96 9.62 -7.30
C ALA A 196 -9.88 8.81 -8.61
N GLY A 197 -10.61 9.26 -9.61
CA GLY A 197 -10.62 8.68 -10.96
C GLY A 197 -11.90 9.04 -11.70
N GLU A 198 -11.89 8.82 -13.01
CA GLU A 198 -13.09 8.99 -13.83
C GLU A 198 -14.07 7.84 -13.55
N VAL A 199 -15.28 8.21 -13.14
CA VAL A 199 -16.36 7.26 -12.89
C VAL A 199 -17.04 6.94 -14.23
N PRO A 200 -17.04 5.67 -14.71
CA PRO A 200 -17.46 5.32 -16.06
C PRO A 200 -18.99 5.17 -16.21
N TYR A 201 -19.77 5.86 -15.39
CA TYR A 201 -21.23 5.82 -15.39
C TYR A 201 -21.85 7.12 -14.86
N PRO A 202 -23.09 7.46 -15.26
CA PRO A 202 -23.76 8.66 -14.80
C PRO A 202 -24.29 8.53 -13.36
N LYS A 203 -24.48 9.67 -12.68
CA LYS A 203 -25.22 9.75 -11.42
C LYS A 203 -26.73 9.77 -11.70
N ASP A 204 -27.33 8.60 -11.78
CA ASP A 204 -28.72 8.37 -12.19
C ASP A 204 -29.60 7.77 -11.09
N GLY A 205 -29.13 7.76 -9.85
CA GLY A 205 -29.89 7.31 -8.66
C GLY A 205 -29.82 5.81 -8.38
N ARG A 206 -29.15 5.03 -9.23
CA ARG A 206 -28.90 3.60 -8.95
C ARG A 206 -27.89 3.42 -7.82
N THR A 207 -28.14 2.46 -6.95
CA THR A 207 -27.17 2.03 -5.93
C THR A 207 -26.04 1.27 -6.60
N VAL A 208 -24.81 1.76 -6.43
CA VAL A 208 -23.62 1.14 -7.02
C VAL A 208 -23.04 0.09 -6.05
N VAL A 209 -22.99 -1.15 -6.52
CA VAL A 209 -22.43 -2.29 -5.80
C VAL A 209 -21.06 -2.63 -6.42
N LEU A 210 -19.98 -2.37 -5.68
CA LEU A 210 -18.65 -2.86 -6.03
C LEU A 210 -18.52 -4.32 -5.57
N TYR A 211 -18.30 -5.25 -6.49
CA TYR A 211 -17.84 -6.60 -6.16
C TYR A 211 -16.36 -6.75 -6.54
N ALA A 212 -15.49 -6.81 -5.52
CA ALA A 212 -14.05 -6.87 -5.68
C ALA A 212 -13.44 -8.08 -4.95
N PRO A 213 -13.61 -9.29 -5.52
CA PRO A 213 -13.09 -10.51 -4.93
C PRO A 213 -11.58 -10.65 -5.13
N THR A 214 -10.98 -11.43 -4.23
CA THR A 214 -9.61 -11.95 -4.35
C THR A 214 -9.53 -13.03 -5.43
N TRP A 215 -8.42 -13.77 -5.47
CA TRP A 215 -8.23 -14.94 -6.34
C TRP A 215 -8.20 -16.20 -5.48
N GLU A 216 -7.90 -17.34 -6.08
CA GLU A 216 -7.96 -18.65 -5.41
C GLU A 216 -7.01 -18.81 -4.20
N GLY A 217 -5.98 -17.96 -4.10
CA GLY A 217 -4.92 -18.08 -3.11
C GLY A 217 -3.82 -19.04 -3.57
N ASP A 218 -2.61 -18.86 -3.04
CA ASP A 218 -1.45 -19.72 -3.35
C ASP A 218 -1.31 -20.91 -2.38
N ARG A 219 -2.10 -20.92 -1.30
CA ARG A 219 -2.11 -21.94 -0.25
C ARG A 219 -3.51 -22.08 0.37
N PRO A 220 -3.86 -23.25 0.92
CA PRO A 220 -5.20 -23.49 1.51
C PRO A 220 -5.60 -22.46 2.56
N ALA A 221 -4.68 -22.08 3.45
CA ALA A 221 -4.89 -21.05 4.47
C ALA A 221 -5.27 -19.66 3.92
N ALA A 222 -4.99 -19.38 2.65
CA ALA A 222 -5.31 -18.11 1.98
C ALA A 222 -6.40 -18.26 0.91
N ALA A 223 -7.18 -19.35 0.93
CA ALA A 223 -8.24 -19.63 -0.03
C ALA A 223 -9.52 -18.80 0.24
N TYR A 224 -9.39 -17.47 0.20
CA TYR A 224 -10.48 -16.52 0.50
C TYR A 224 -11.39 -16.21 -0.69
N GLY A 225 -10.96 -16.53 -1.91
CA GLY A 225 -11.64 -16.17 -3.16
C GLY A 225 -13.12 -16.57 -3.21
N SER A 226 -14.01 -15.61 -3.48
CA SER A 226 -15.46 -15.86 -3.52
C SER A 226 -16.08 -16.04 -4.92
N ILE A 227 -15.36 -15.83 -6.02
CA ILE A 227 -15.98 -15.83 -7.37
C ILE A 227 -16.71 -17.15 -7.69
N ALA A 228 -16.08 -18.29 -7.41
CA ALA A 228 -16.67 -19.60 -7.69
C ALA A 228 -17.86 -19.95 -6.79
N SER A 229 -17.84 -19.49 -5.54
CA SER A 229 -18.81 -19.88 -4.50
C SER A 229 -19.98 -18.91 -4.36
N HIS A 230 -19.74 -17.60 -4.53
CA HIS A 230 -20.72 -16.54 -4.34
C HIS A 230 -20.93 -15.72 -5.64
N GLY A 231 -19.85 -15.47 -6.37
CA GLY A 231 -19.77 -14.38 -7.34
C GLY A 231 -20.81 -14.41 -8.46
N VAL A 232 -21.14 -15.58 -8.98
CA VAL A 232 -22.17 -15.72 -10.02
C VAL A 232 -23.55 -15.33 -9.49
N ALA A 233 -23.92 -15.84 -8.31
CA ALA A 233 -25.21 -15.51 -7.69
C ALA A 233 -25.31 -14.03 -7.30
N ILE A 234 -24.22 -13.45 -6.79
CA ILE A 234 -24.14 -12.00 -6.51
C ILE A 234 -24.38 -11.20 -7.80
N ALA A 235 -23.65 -11.53 -8.87
CA ALA A 235 -23.77 -10.82 -10.13
C ALA A 235 -25.18 -10.95 -10.72
N ASP A 236 -25.74 -12.16 -10.76
CA ASP A 236 -27.09 -12.42 -11.28
C ASP A 236 -28.14 -11.60 -10.52
N ALA A 237 -28.07 -11.57 -9.18
CA ALA A 237 -29.01 -10.81 -8.35
C ALA A 237 -28.91 -9.29 -8.58
N VAL A 238 -27.68 -8.74 -8.64
CA VAL A 238 -27.47 -7.31 -8.85
C VAL A 238 -27.89 -6.90 -10.27
N LEU A 239 -27.51 -7.68 -11.29
CA LEU A 239 -27.84 -7.40 -12.70
C LEU A 239 -29.34 -7.53 -13.00
N ALA A 240 -30.08 -8.34 -12.23
CA ALA A 240 -31.53 -8.47 -12.36
C ALA A 240 -32.31 -7.27 -11.78
N SER A 241 -31.67 -6.41 -10.99
CA SER A 241 -32.31 -5.27 -10.34
C SER A 241 -32.14 -3.98 -11.17
N PRO A 242 -33.23 -3.30 -11.56
CA PRO A 242 -33.14 -2.04 -12.31
C PRO A 242 -32.58 -0.88 -11.46
N ASP A 243 -32.63 -1.01 -10.13
CA ASP A 243 -32.23 0.03 -9.17
C ASP A 243 -30.75 -0.06 -8.79
N HIS A 244 -30.02 -1.06 -9.30
CA HIS A 244 -28.62 -1.30 -8.92
C HIS A 244 -27.67 -1.27 -10.12
N ARG A 245 -26.40 -0.97 -9.85
CA ARG A 245 -25.31 -1.04 -10.82
C ARG A 245 -24.17 -1.88 -10.27
N LEU A 246 -23.83 -2.97 -10.94
CA LEU A 246 -22.64 -3.76 -10.64
C LEU A 246 -21.36 -3.12 -11.17
N VAL A 247 -20.36 -2.95 -10.30
CA VAL A 247 -18.95 -2.75 -10.67
C VAL A 247 -18.18 -4.00 -10.24
N TYR A 248 -17.82 -4.85 -11.20
CA TYR A 248 -17.06 -6.07 -10.96
C TYR A 248 -15.58 -5.86 -11.23
N ARG A 249 -14.74 -6.01 -10.20
CA ARG A 249 -13.28 -5.88 -10.27
C ARG A 249 -12.59 -7.15 -9.74
N PRO A 250 -12.43 -8.20 -10.56
CA PRO A 250 -11.72 -9.39 -10.12
C PRO A 250 -10.21 -9.14 -10.00
N HIS A 251 -9.57 -9.89 -9.11
CA HIS A 251 -8.11 -9.90 -9.03
C HIS A 251 -7.48 -10.35 -10.38
N PRO A 252 -6.34 -9.78 -10.84
CA PRO A 252 -5.73 -10.13 -12.13
C PRO A 252 -5.31 -11.59 -12.28
N ARG A 253 -5.16 -12.31 -11.16
CA ARG A 253 -4.83 -13.74 -11.12
C ARG A 253 -6.05 -14.66 -11.01
N SER A 254 -7.27 -14.11 -11.02
CA SER A 254 -8.49 -14.91 -10.84
C SER A 254 -8.63 -15.98 -11.93
N GLY A 255 -8.74 -17.22 -11.48
CA GLY A 255 -8.88 -18.39 -12.34
C GLY A 255 -7.55 -18.95 -12.84
N VAL A 256 -6.39 -18.45 -12.41
CA VAL A 256 -5.08 -18.96 -12.83
C VAL A 256 -4.88 -20.42 -12.41
N ILE A 257 -5.39 -20.82 -11.24
CA ILE A 257 -5.18 -22.15 -10.65
C ILE A 257 -6.42 -23.02 -10.83
N ASP A 258 -7.62 -22.51 -10.55
CA ASP A 258 -8.85 -23.29 -10.56
C ASP A 258 -9.69 -23.00 -11.82
N SER A 259 -10.00 -24.06 -12.57
CA SER A 259 -10.83 -23.97 -13.77
C SER A 259 -12.27 -23.57 -13.49
N ARG A 260 -12.84 -23.96 -12.35
CA ARG A 260 -14.20 -23.56 -11.92
C ARG A 260 -14.23 -22.08 -11.60
N TYR A 261 -13.22 -21.58 -10.89
CA TYR A 261 -13.06 -20.16 -10.59
C TYR A 261 -12.89 -19.33 -11.88
N ARG A 262 -12.10 -19.83 -12.83
CA ARG A 262 -11.97 -19.23 -14.17
C ARG A 262 -13.29 -19.19 -14.92
N GLN A 263 -14.07 -20.27 -14.87
CA GLN A 263 -15.37 -20.35 -15.54
C GLN A 263 -16.37 -19.36 -14.93
N ALA A 264 -16.47 -19.31 -13.60
CA ALA A 264 -17.33 -18.36 -12.90
C ALA A 264 -16.95 -16.90 -13.18
N ASN A 265 -15.64 -16.56 -13.18
CA ASN A 265 -15.17 -15.23 -13.56
C ASN A 265 -15.62 -14.85 -14.99
N ARG A 266 -15.47 -15.77 -15.95
CA ARG A 266 -15.93 -15.53 -17.33
C ARG A 266 -17.44 -15.34 -17.41
N GLN A 267 -18.20 -16.17 -16.69
CA GLN A 267 -19.66 -16.07 -16.66
C GLN A 267 -20.13 -14.70 -16.17
N ILE A 268 -19.53 -14.16 -15.10
CA ILE A 268 -19.87 -12.82 -14.59
C ILE A 268 -19.56 -11.74 -15.64
N ILE A 269 -18.39 -11.80 -16.29
CA ILE A 269 -17.99 -10.84 -17.33
C ILE A 269 -18.96 -10.89 -18.52
N GLU A 270 -19.32 -12.09 -18.96
CA GLU A 270 -20.28 -12.30 -20.04
C GLU A 270 -21.69 -11.80 -19.66
N ALA A 271 -22.14 -12.05 -18.42
CA ALA A 271 -23.41 -11.57 -17.90
C ALA A 271 -23.49 -10.04 -17.85
N ILE A 272 -22.42 -9.36 -17.43
CA ILE A 272 -22.31 -7.89 -17.46
C ILE A 272 -22.47 -7.37 -18.90
N GLY A 273 -21.78 -8.00 -19.87
CA GLY A 273 -21.89 -7.63 -21.28
C GLY A 273 -23.30 -7.84 -21.85
N ALA A 274 -23.94 -8.95 -21.49
CA ALA A 274 -25.32 -9.24 -21.90
C ALA A 274 -26.32 -8.24 -21.29
N ALA A 275 -26.20 -7.92 -19.99
CA ALA A 275 -27.05 -6.97 -19.31
C ALA A 275 -26.94 -5.56 -19.93
N ASN A 276 -25.71 -5.08 -20.19
CA ASN A 276 -25.50 -3.80 -20.87
C ASN A 276 -25.97 -3.78 -22.33
N THR A 277 -26.04 -4.94 -23.00
CA THR A 277 -26.62 -5.03 -24.35
C THR A 277 -28.14 -4.93 -24.29
N ALA A 278 -28.76 -5.50 -23.26
CA ALA A 278 -30.21 -5.45 -23.04
C ALA A 278 -30.67 -4.07 -22.54
N ASP A 279 -29.92 -3.45 -21.63
CA ASP A 279 -30.12 -2.09 -21.14
C ASP A 279 -28.79 -1.30 -21.15
N PRO A 280 -28.48 -0.59 -22.24
CA PRO A 280 -27.29 0.25 -22.31
C PRO A 280 -27.23 1.37 -21.26
N SER A 281 -28.37 1.75 -20.66
CA SER A 281 -28.42 2.77 -19.61
C SER A 281 -28.00 2.25 -18.24
N ALA A 282 -27.88 0.93 -18.07
CA ALA A 282 -27.48 0.32 -16.80
C ALA A 282 -26.02 0.62 -16.46
N HIS A 283 -25.14 0.70 -17.47
CA HIS A 283 -23.70 0.98 -17.33
C HIS A 283 -23.01 0.10 -16.27
N HIS A 284 -23.30 -1.20 -16.26
CA HIS A 284 -22.54 -2.15 -15.46
C HIS A 284 -21.08 -2.17 -15.91
N VAL A 285 -20.15 -2.34 -14.97
CA VAL A 285 -18.72 -2.20 -15.23
C VAL A 285 -18.02 -3.52 -14.95
N TYR A 286 -17.33 -4.05 -15.94
CA TYR A 286 -16.22 -4.98 -15.72
C TYR A 286 -14.93 -4.17 -15.73
N ASP A 287 -14.32 -4.00 -14.56
CA ASP A 287 -13.11 -3.23 -14.38
C ASP A 287 -11.88 -4.13 -14.29
N ASN A 288 -11.02 -4.03 -15.30
CA ASN A 288 -9.71 -4.68 -15.37
C ASN A 288 -8.55 -3.67 -15.41
N GLY A 289 -8.83 -2.40 -15.05
CA GLY A 289 -7.87 -1.31 -15.10
C GLY A 289 -6.77 -1.46 -14.03
N PRO A 290 -5.56 -0.91 -14.28
CA PRO A 290 -4.43 -1.01 -13.36
C PRO A 290 -4.58 -0.09 -12.12
N GLN A 291 -5.49 0.88 -12.17
CA GLN A 291 -5.69 1.89 -11.13
C GLN A 291 -6.81 1.48 -10.17
N LEU A 292 -6.61 1.79 -8.90
CA LEU A 292 -7.60 1.64 -7.83
C LEU A 292 -7.78 3.00 -7.16
N GLY A 293 -9.03 3.44 -6.99
CA GLY A 293 -9.36 4.73 -6.38
C GLY A 293 -10.86 4.94 -6.39
N TRP A 294 -11.38 5.44 -7.51
CA TRP A 294 -12.82 5.73 -7.69
C TRP A 294 -13.73 4.55 -7.34
N GLN A 295 -13.31 3.30 -7.55
CA GLN A 295 -14.13 2.13 -7.24
C GLN A 295 -14.47 2.08 -5.74
N LEU A 296 -13.47 2.33 -4.89
CA LEU A 296 -13.62 2.30 -3.44
C LEU A 296 -14.28 3.57 -2.92
N ALA A 297 -14.03 4.72 -3.55
CA ALA A 297 -14.56 6.01 -3.09
C ALA A 297 -15.97 6.31 -3.60
N ASP A 298 -16.35 5.87 -4.81
CA ASP A 298 -17.63 6.22 -5.43
C ASP A 298 -18.73 5.22 -5.07
N ALA A 299 -18.48 3.91 -5.15
CA ALA A 299 -19.50 2.89 -4.91
C ALA A 299 -20.20 3.05 -3.54
N ASP A 300 -21.51 2.82 -3.51
CA ASP A 300 -22.35 2.98 -2.30
C ASP A 300 -22.09 1.85 -1.30
N VAL A 301 -21.90 0.63 -1.81
CA VAL A 301 -21.53 -0.55 -1.02
C VAL A 301 -20.42 -1.33 -1.74
N ALA A 302 -19.53 -1.94 -0.96
CA ALA A 302 -18.54 -2.89 -1.48
C ALA A 302 -18.80 -4.29 -0.93
N ILE A 303 -18.63 -5.30 -1.78
CA ILE A 303 -18.57 -6.71 -1.42
C ILE A 303 -17.15 -7.16 -1.74
N THR A 304 -16.39 -7.54 -0.73
CA THR A 304 -14.99 -7.96 -0.87
C THR A 304 -14.74 -9.30 -0.19
N ASP A 305 -13.64 -9.95 -0.50
CA ASP A 305 -13.14 -11.05 0.33
C ASP A 305 -12.21 -10.51 1.43
N ILE A 306 -11.71 -11.40 2.29
CA ILE A 306 -10.66 -11.09 3.27
C ILE A 306 -9.39 -10.61 2.55
N SER A 307 -9.17 -9.29 2.56
CA SER A 307 -8.08 -8.65 1.82
C SER A 307 -7.75 -7.26 2.35
N ALA A 308 -6.74 -6.60 1.78
CA ALA A 308 -6.43 -5.20 2.09
C ALA A 308 -7.59 -4.26 1.70
N MET A 309 -8.44 -4.63 0.73
CA MET A 309 -9.55 -3.78 0.28
C MET A 309 -10.59 -3.54 1.37
N VAL A 310 -10.70 -4.44 2.36
CA VAL A 310 -11.55 -4.25 3.54
C VAL A 310 -11.13 -2.98 4.29
N TYR A 311 -9.84 -2.86 4.59
CA TYR A 311 -9.28 -1.70 5.29
C TYR A 311 -9.31 -0.45 4.42
N ASP A 312 -9.11 -0.60 3.11
CA ASP A 312 -9.21 0.52 2.18
C ASP A 312 -10.63 1.08 2.09
N ARG A 313 -11.65 0.22 2.23
CA ARG A 313 -13.06 0.63 2.28
C ARG A 313 -13.43 1.25 3.63
N LEU A 314 -12.92 0.70 4.74
CA LEU A 314 -13.07 1.30 6.07
C LEU A 314 -12.43 2.70 6.12
N ALA A 315 -11.33 2.92 5.41
CA ALA A 315 -10.64 4.21 5.36
C ALA A 315 -11.44 5.32 4.66
N VAL A 316 -12.44 4.97 3.84
CA VAL A 316 -13.38 5.93 3.24
C VAL A 316 -14.75 5.93 3.95
N GLY A 317 -14.88 5.20 5.06
CA GLY A 317 -16.07 5.22 5.93
C GLY A 317 -17.36 4.71 5.29
N LYS A 318 -17.29 3.97 4.18
CA LYS A 318 -18.47 3.55 3.41
C LYS A 318 -18.85 2.07 3.65
N PRO A 319 -20.13 1.70 3.48
CA PRO A 319 -20.64 0.35 3.70
C PRO A 319 -19.86 -0.76 2.98
N ILE A 320 -19.72 -1.89 3.67
CA ILE A 320 -19.00 -3.08 3.21
C ILE A 320 -19.68 -4.36 3.69
N LEU A 321 -19.73 -5.36 2.81
CA LEU A 321 -19.99 -6.77 3.09
C LEU A 321 -18.70 -7.55 2.84
N VAL A 322 -18.41 -8.54 3.68
CA VAL A 322 -17.28 -9.44 3.48
C VAL A 322 -17.79 -10.82 3.12
N ALA A 323 -17.41 -11.33 1.95
CA ALA A 323 -17.73 -12.70 1.57
C ALA A 323 -16.95 -13.67 2.48
N ARG A 324 -17.67 -14.53 3.21
CA ARG A 324 -17.03 -15.52 4.08
C ARG A 324 -16.43 -16.62 3.20
N PRO A 325 -15.13 -16.96 3.38
CA PRO A 325 -14.51 -18.00 2.59
C PRO A 325 -15.29 -19.33 2.68
N ALA A 326 -15.58 -19.94 1.53
CA ALA A 326 -16.27 -21.24 1.49
C ALA A 326 -15.32 -22.41 1.80
N SER A 327 -14.01 -22.20 1.70
CA SER A 327 -13.01 -23.22 2.01
C SER A 327 -12.86 -23.37 3.53
N PRO A 328 -13.00 -24.57 4.10
CA PRO A 328 -12.79 -24.79 5.53
C PRO A 328 -11.32 -24.65 5.95
N ASP A 329 -10.40 -24.70 4.98
CA ASP A 329 -8.96 -24.56 5.22
C ASP A 329 -8.51 -23.11 5.31
N ALA A 330 -9.37 -22.14 4.99
CA ALA A 330 -9.04 -20.72 5.03
C ALA A 330 -8.89 -20.24 6.49
N GLU A 331 -7.80 -19.55 6.80
CA GLU A 331 -7.57 -19.00 8.14
C GLU A 331 -8.29 -17.65 8.29
N VAL A 332 -9.31 -17.58 9.14
CA VAL A 332 -10.01 -16.32 9.42
C VAL A 332 -9.64 -15.85 10.83
N ASP A 333 -8.95 -14.72 10.91
CA ASP A 333 -8.68 -14.05 12.18
C ASP A 333 -9.83 -13.10 12.53
N GLU A 334 -10.71 -13.54 13.42
CA GLU A 334 -11.88 -12.78 13.90
C GLU A 334 -11.54 -11.89 15.12
N ALA A 335 -10.27 -11.73 15.50
CA ALA A 335 -9.91 -10.90 16.66
C ALA A 335 -10.01 -9.38 16.41
N GLY A 336 -10.11 -8.95 15.14
CA GLY A 336 -10.25 -7.56 14.70
C GLY A 336 -11.61 -7.29 14.04
N PHE A 337 -11.63 -6.35 13.07
CA PHE A 337 -12.85 -5.97 12.35
C PHE A 337 -13.63 -7.17 11.78
N LEU A 338 -12.92 -8.20 11.29
CA LEU A 338 -13.55 -9.38 10.71
C LEU A 338 -14.46 -10.14 11.70
N GLY A 339 -14.21 -10.05 13.02
CA GLY A 339 -15.13 -10.59 14.03
C GLY A 339 -16.43 -9.82 14.20
N SER A 340 -16.55 -8.64 13.59
CA SER A 340 -17.76 -7.81 13.56
C SER A 340 -18.18 -7.45 12.14
N ALA A 341 -17.57 -8.05 11.12
CA ALA A 341 -17.91 -7.78 9.74
C ALA A 341 -19.29 -8.38 9.41
N GLU A 342 -20.03 -7.69 8.55
CA GLU A 342 -21.26 -8.21 7.97
C GLU A 342 -20.88 -9.27 6.92
N TRP A 343 -20.96 -10.54 7.35
CA TRP A 343 -20.58 -11.70 6.55
C TRP A 343 -21.66 -12.05 5.53
N LEU A 344 -21.26 -12.22 4.27
CA LEU A 344 -22.07 -12.83 3.23
C LEU A 344 -21.64 -14.29 3.05
N LEU A 345 -22.55 -15.24 3.32
CA LEU A 345 -22.32 -16.67 3.10
C LEU A 345 -22.66 -17.06 1.66
N ALA A 346 -22.11 -18.18 1.20
CA ALA A 346 -22.30 -18.66 -0.18
C ALA A 346 -23.77 -19.01 -0.46
N GLU A 347 -24.47 -19.55 0.53
CA GLU A 347 -25.89 -19.88 0.45
C GLU A 347 -26.80 -18.65 0.39
N ASP A 348 -26.35 -17.52 0.96
CA ASP A 348 -27.10 -16.25 0.99
C ASP A 348 -26.81 -15.36 -0.22
N ALA A 349 -25.81 -15.71 -1.04
CA ALA A 349 -25.41 -14.94 -2.22
C ALA A 349 -26.56 -14.63 -3.21
N PRO A 350 -27.56 -15.51 -3.44
CA PRO A 350 -28.72 -15.18 -4.25
C PRO A 350 -29.60 -14.06 -3.67
N GLU A 351 -29.56 -13.83 -2.35
CA GLU A 351 -30.33 -12.80 -1.64
C GLU A 351 -29.46 -11.59 -1.25
N VAL A 352 -28.31 -11.40 -1.93
CA VAL A 352 -27.32 -10.36 -1.59
C VAL A 352 -27.90 -8.95 -1.48
N LEU A 353 -28.97 -8.62 -2.22
CA LEU A 353 -29.61 -7.31 -2.16
C LEU A 353 -30.25 -7.01 -0.79
N THR A 354 -30.70 -8.03 -0.06
CA THR A 354 -31.17 -7.89 1.32
C THR A 354 -30.02 -7.51 2.25
N ALA A 355 -28.85 -8.14 2.08
CA ALA A 355 -27.66 -7.81 2.85
C ALA A 355 -27.12 -6.41 2.50
N VAL A 356 -27.18 -6.03 1.21
CA VAL A 356 -26.84 -4.67 0.73
C VAL A 356 -27.75 -3.62 1.36
N ASP A 357 -29.07 -3.84 1.36
CA ASP A 357 -30.03 -2.93 1.99
C ASP A 357 -29.75 -2.76 3.48
N ARG A 358 -29.49 -3.87 4.19
CA ARG A 358 -29.12 -3.86 5.60
C ARG A 358 -27.91 -2.97 5.86
N VAL A 359 -26.77 -3.18 5.18
CA VAL A 359 -25.56 -2.38 5.47
C VAL A 359 -25.68 -0.91 5.05
N LEU A 360 -26.61 -0.58 4.15
CA LEU A 360 -26.89 0.80 3.73
C LEU A 360 -27.83 1.52 4.69
N ASN A 361 -28.83 0.82 5.25
CA ASN A 361 -29.99 1.45 5.88
C ASN A 361 -30.18 1.08 7.36
N ASP A 362 -29.70 -0.08 7.81
CA ASP A 362 -29.85 -0.52 9.20
C ASP A 362 -28.96 0.31 10.16
N PRO A 363 -29.53 0.95 11.20
CA PRO A 363 -28.76 1.79 12.11
C PRO A 363 -27.68 1.05 12.90
N GLU A 364 -27.89 -0.23 13.23
CA GLU A 364 -26.92 -1.03 13.98
C GLU A 364 -25.72 -1.38 13.10
N ALA A 365 -25.96 -1.86 11.88
CA ALA A 365 -24.89 -2.14 10.91
C ALA A 365 -24.06 -0.88 10.61
N ARG A 366 -24.72 0.26 10.43
CA ARG A 366 -24.04 1.55 10.21
C ARG A 366 -23.23 2.01 11.42
N SER A 367 -23.75 1.81 12.64
CA SER A 367 -23.03 2.16 13.86
C SER A 367 -21.80 1.28 14.07
N ALA A 368 -21.91 -0.03 13.78
CA ALA A 368 -20.79 -0.96 13.84
C ALA A 368 -19.69 -0.58 12.83
N LEU A 369 -20.07 -0.27 11.59
CA LEU A 369 -19.16 0.22 10.56
C LEU A 369 -18.45 1.51 11.01
N ALA A 370 -19.20 2.50 11.50
CA ALA A 370 -18.66 3.77 11.94
C ALA A 370 -17.65 3.59 13.08
N TYR A 371 -17.97 2.72 14.05
CA TYR A 371 -17.05 2.37 15.13
C TYR A 371 -15.73 1.81 14.59
N TRP A 372 -15.78 0.83 13.69
CA TRP A 372 -14.55 0.20 13.17
C TRP A 372 -13.77 1.10 12.21
N SER A 373 -14.45 1.93 11.42
CA SER A 373 -13.81 2.96 10.59
C SER A 373 -13.03 3.95 11.48
N GLU A 374 -13.69 4.51 12.50
CA GLU A 374 -13.06 5.43 13.46
C GLU A 374 -11.93 4.74 14.25
N HIS A 375 -12.13 3.51 14.69
CA HIS A 375 -11.13 2.77 15.46
C HIS A 375 -9.86 2.49 14.64
N HIS A 376 -9.99 2.18 13.35
CA HIS A 376 -8.85 1.94 12.48
C HIS A 376 -8.21 3.21 11.92
N PHE A 377 -8.99 4.27 11.64
CA PHE A 377 -8.52 5.41 10.85
C PHE A 377 -8.80 6.79 11.44
N GLY A 378 -9.60 6.89 12.52
CA GLY A 378 -10.15 8.16 13.02
C GLY A 378 -11.16 8.75 12.03
N ASP A 379 -11.31 10.07 12.05
CA ASP A 379 -12.18 10.79 11.12
C ASP A 379 -11.79 10.52 9.65
N THR A 380 -12.68 9.87 8.91
CA THR A 380 -12.54 9.48 7.49
C THR A 380 -13.22 10.44 6.53
N SER A 381 -13.65 11.63 6.99
CA SER A 381 -14.13 12.67 6.09
C SER A 381 -13.05 13.13 5.12
N PRO A 382 -13.40 13.50 3.87
CA PRO A 382 -12.41 13.83 2.85
C PRO A 382 -11.42 14.92 3.29
N GLY A 383 -10.13 14.59 3.26
CA GLY A 383 -9.01 15.47 3.62
C GLY A 383 -8.63 15.44 5.10
N ALA A 384 -9.40 14.78 5.96
CA ALA A 384 -9.11 14.73 7.39
C ALA A 384 -7.85 13.90 7.70
N ALA A 385 -7.61 12.81 6.98
CA ALA A 385 -6.40 12.00 7.15
C ALA A 385 -5.16 12.74 6.65
N THR A 386 -5.24 13.41 5.49
CA THR A 386 -4.16 14.28 4.99
C THR A 386 -3.85 15.42 5.97
N ALA A 387 -4.87 16.06 6.54
CA ALA A 387 -4.67 17.09 7.56
C ALA A 387 -3.97 16.54 8.83
N ARG A 388 -4.32 15.34 9.30
CA ARG A 388 -3.63 14.68 10.42
C ARG A 388 -2.19 14.30 10.06
N PHE A 389 -1.94 13.82 8.85
CA PHE A 389 -0.61 13.53 8.36
C PHE A 389 0.27 14.79 8.35
N HIS A 390 -0.23 15.89 7.77
CA HIS A 390 0.48 17.16 7.78
C HIS A 390 0.72 17.67 9.21
N GLY A 391 -0.30 17.59 10.09
CA GLY A 391 -0.15 17.95 11.49
C GLY A 391 0.92 17.13 12.22
N ALA A 392 1.02 15.82 11.94
CA ALA A 392 2.08 14.97 12.48
C ALA A 392 3.46 15.37 11.94
N VAL A 393 3.57 15.74 10.66
CA VAL A 393 4.81 16.27 10.09
C VAL A 393 5.23 17.56 10.76
N GLU A 394 4.33 18.53 10.90
CA GLU A 394 4.62 19.81 11.58
C GLU A 394 5.04 19.58 13.04
N GLN A 395 4.37 18.67 13.75
CA GLN A 395 4.76 18.30 15.12
C GLN A 395 6.20 17.77 15.18
N LEU A 396 6.57 16.88 14.26
CA LEU A 396 7.91 16.29 14.22
C LEU A 396 8.98 17.28 13.75
N ILE A 397 8.64 18.22 12.85
CA ILE A 397 9.55 19.31 12.46
C ILE A 397 9.78 20.25 13.65
N ALA A 398 8.74 20.67 14.36
CA ALA A 398 8.88 21.51 15.55
C ALA A 398 9.68 20.81 16.67
N GLU A 399 9.49 19.51 16.84
CA GLU A 399 10.30 18.67 17.72
C GLU A 399 11.77 18.66 17.29
N TRP A 400 12.02 18.49 15.99
CA TRP A 400 13.37 18.54 15.42
C TRP A 400 14.04 19.89 15.64
N ASP A 401 13.34 21.00 15.36
CA ASP A 401 13.87 22.36 15.52
C ASP A 401 14.30 22.61 16.98
N ARG A 402 13.50 22.14 17.95
CA ARG A 402 13.87 22.22 19.37
C ARG A 402 15.15 21.44 19.68
N HIS A 403 15.29 20.23 19.16
CA HIS A 403 16.51 19.44 19.33
C HIS A 403 17.70 20.09 18.63
N ALA A 404 17.51 20.67 17.44
CA ALA A 404 18.54 21.39 16.72
C ALA A 404 19.05 22.60 17.52
N GLU A 405 18.16 23.34 18.19
CA GLU A 405 18.52 24.45 19.09
C GLU A 405 19.28 23.96 20.34
N LEU A 406 18.78 22.91 21.00
CA LEU A 406 19.42 22.33 22.19
C LEU A 406 20.85 21.84 21.90
N HIS A 407 21.07 21.32 20.69
CA HIS A 407 22.33 20.73 20.24
C HIS A 407 23.10 21.63 19.26
N ALA A 408 22.79 22.94 19.21
CA ALA A 408 23.40 23.87 18.28
C ALA A 408 24.91 24.06 18.51
N LEU A 409 25.35 23.92 19.77
CA LEU A 409 26.76 24.06 20.17
C LEU A 409 27.55 22.74 20.10
N ASP A 410 26.87 21.62 19.85
CA ASP A 410 27.53 20.32 19.76
C ASP A 410 28.38 20.22 18.49
N ARG A 411 29.55 19.62 18.61
CA ARG A 411 30.44 19.41 17.47
C ARG A 411 29.73 18.55 16.40
N ARG A 412 29.64 19.08 15.19
CA ARG A 412 29.25 18.29 14.01
C ARG A 412 30.45 17.44 13.58
N SER A 413 30.47 16.16 13.94
CA SER A 413 31.40 15.19 13.36
C SER A 413 30.83 14.69 12.03
N SER A 414 31.67 14.63 10.99
CA SER A 414 31.35 13.79 9.82
C SER A 414 31.40 12.34 10.31
N GLU A 415 30.39 11.54 9.98
CA GLU A 415 30.41 10.09 10.22
C GLU A 415 31.18 9.33 9.12
N SER A 416 32.03 10.06 8.37
CA SER A 416 32.76 9.55 7.22
C SER A 416 33.76 8.50 7.66
N ASP A 417 33.48 7.23 7.35
CA ASP A 417 34.49 6.20 7.32
C ASP A 417 35.07 6.12 5.91
N PRO A 418 36.32 6.57 5.68
CA PRO A 418 36.96 6.53 4.37
C PRO A 418 37.25 5.10 3.88
N PHE A 419 37.00 4.07 4.71
CA PHE A 419 37.18 2.66 4.39
C PHE A 419 35.86 1.89 4.19
N ASP A 420 34.70 2.56 4.26
CA ASP A 420 33.38 1.96 4.00
C ASP A 420 33.15 1.79 2.48
N GLU A 421 34.05 1.05 1.83
CA GLU A 421 33.82 0.47 0.50
C GLU A 421 32.93 -0.76 0.70
N ASP A 422 31.61 -0.55 0.80
CA ASP A 422 30.65 -1.66 0.74
C ASP A 422 30.94 -2.52 -0.49
N GLU A 423 31.49 -3.72 -0.30
CA GLU A 423 31.56 -4.74 -1.34
C GLU A 423 30.11 -5.09 -1.76
N ASP A 424 29.86 -4.89 -3.05
CA ASP A 424 28.56 -4.96 -3.72
C ASP A 424 27.92 -6.36 -3.50
N ASP A 425 26.83 -6.46 -2.73
CA ASP A 425 26.04 -7.72 -2.60
C ASP A 425 25.47 -8.22 -3.96
N GLU A 426 25.49 -7.37 -5.00
CA GLU A 426 25.15 -7.71 -6.40
C GLU A 426 26.37 -7.96 -7.30
N ALA A 427 27.61 -7.79 -6.83
CA ALA A 427 28.78 -8.24 -7.56
C ALA A 427 29.02 -9.73 -7.29
N ILE A 428 29.40 -10.43 -8.35
CA ILE A 428 29.97 -11.77 -8.20
C ILE A 428 31.30 -11.57 -7.45
N PRO A 429 31.63 -12.40 -6.44
CA PRO A 429 32.92 -12.36 -5.79
C PRO A 429 34.01 -12.38 -6.86
N GLU A 430 34.96 -11.44 -6.81
CA GLU A 430 36.13 -11.54 -7.65
C GLU A 430 36.78 -12.90 -7.37
N SER A 431 36.96 -13.71 -8.41
CA SER A 431 37.72 -14.94 -8.32
C SER A 431 39.17 -14.53 -8.04
N GLY A 432 39.55 -14.50 -6.77
CA GLY A 432 40.94 -14.36 -6.36
C GLY A 432 41.73 -15.57 -6.84
N ASP A 433 42.76 -15.30 -7.63
CA ASP A 433 43.86 -16.23 -7.96
C ASP A 433 44.77 -16.47 -6.73
#